data_AF-A0A090QX62-F1
#
_entry.id   AF-A0A090QX62-F1
#
_cell.length_a   1.000
_cell.length_b   1.000
_cell.length_c   1.000
_cell.angle_alpha   90.00
_cell.angle_beta   90.00
_cell.angle_gamma   90.00
#
_symmetry.space_group_name_H-M   'P 1'
#
loop_
_entity.id
_entity.type
_entity.pdbx_description
1 polymer ?
#
loop_
_entity_poly.entity_id
_entity_poly.type
_entity_poly.pdbx_seq_one_letter_code
_entity_poly.pdbx_strand_id
1 'polypeptide(L)'
;MKLYQFSSQQKLPISIDEAWKFLTDANNLKLLTPPELEMKVQYGTERGMYPGQLIEYSVKPLPLYRTNWVTHITQVKEREYFVDEQMYGPYATWHHKHFISEIPGGTLMEDLIHYRLPLGS
;
A
#
# COMPACT_ATOMS: atom_id res chain seq x y z
N MET A 1 13.11 19.00 -9.53
CA MET A 1 12.86 17.77 -8.74
C MET A 1 12.09 16.81 -9.62
N LYS A 2 12.52 15.55 -9.76
CA LYS A 2 11.92 14.58 -10.68
C LYS A 2 10.91 13.71 -9.93
N LEU A 3 9.72 13.54 -10.51
CA LEU A 3 8.71 12.59 -10.06
C LEU A 3 8.83 11.32 -10.92
N TYR A 4 8.92 10.17 -10.28
CA TYR A 4 8.96 8.87 -10.96
C TYR A 4 7.58 8.22 -10.91
N GLN A 5 7.29 7.41 -11.92
CA GLN A 5 6.09 6.61 -12.00
C GLN A 5 6.45 5.14 -12.16
N PHE A 6 5.76 4.29 -11.44
CA PHE A 6 5.76 2.84 -11.64
C PHE A 6 4.31 2.36 -11.77
N SER A 7 4.08 1.42 -12.67
CA SER A 7 2.76 0.80 -12.84
C SER A 7 2.90 -0.71 -13.03
N SER A 8 1.99 -1.47 -12.44
CA SER A 8 1.93 -2.92 -12.55
C SER A 8 0.48 -3.40 -12.70
N GLN A 9 0.29 -4.54 -13.35
CA GLN A 9 -1.01 -5.19 -13.49
C GLN A 9 -0.89 -6.68 -13.15
N GLN A 10 -1.88 -7.21 -12.46
CA GLN A 10 -1.94 -8.61 -12.02
C GLN A 10 -3.35 -9.18 -12.22
N LYS A 11 -3.45 -10.39 -12.77
CA LYS A 11 -4.72 -11.13 -12.87
C LYS A 11 -4.81 -12.11 -11.71
N LEU A 12 -5.74 -11.88 -10.80
CA LEU A 12 -5.94 -12.68 -9.61
C LEU A 12 -7.09 -13.68 -9.86
N PRO A 13 -6.90 -14.99 -9.67
CA PRO A 13 -7.93 -16.00 -9.86
C PRO A 13 -8.88 -16.09 -8.65
N ILE A 14 -9.33 -14.93 -8.17
CA ILE A 14 -10.23 -14.76 -7.02
C ILE A 14 -11.29 -13.71 -7.34
N SER A 15 -12.40 -13.74 -6.61
CA SER A 15 -13.47 -12.75 -6.74
C SER A 15 -13.02 -11.35 -6.33
N ILE A 16 -13.72 -10.33 -6.81
CA ILE A 16 -13.43 -8.94 -6.43
C ILE A 16 -13.61 -8.70 -4.94
N ASP A 17 -14.50 -9.44 -4.29
CA ASP A 17 -14.76 -9.36 -2.84
C ASP A 17 -13.60 -9.94 -2.04
N GLU A 18 -13.03 -11.07 -2.48
CA GLU A 18 -11.84 -11.65 -1.88
C GLU A 18 -10.62 -10.74 -2.07
N ALA A 19 -10.43 -10.20 -3.28
CA ALA A 19 -9.35 -9.26 -3.57
C ALA A 19 -9.48 -8.00 -2.71
N TRP A 20 -10.67 -7.39 -2.68
CA TRP A 20 -10.93 -6.18 -1.90
C TRP A 20 -10.70 -6.39 -0.41
N LYS A 21 -11.24 -7.48 0.16
CA LYS A 21 -11.03 -7.83 1.57
C LYS A 21 -9.56 -8.03 1.90
N PHE A 22 -8.80 -8.66 1.00
CA PHE A 22 -7.37 -8.87 1.22
C PHE A 22 -6.58 -7.56 1.16
N LEU A 23 -6.84 -6.73 0.15
CA LEU A 23 -6.11 -5.49 -0.09
C LEU A 23 -6.38 -4.40 0.95
N THR A 24 -7.61 -4.34 1.46
CA THR A 24 -8.02 -3.32 2.44
C THR A 24 -7.72 -3.69 3.89
N ASP A 25 -7.25 -4.92 4.15
CA ASP A 25 -6.74 -5.30 5.47
C ASP A 25 -5.23 -5.05 5.52
N ALA A 26 -4.85 -3.93 6.15
CA ALA A 26 -3.46 -3.54 6.34
C ALA A 26 -2.61 -4.58 7.09
N ASN A 27 -3.21 -5.53 7.82
CA ASN A 27 -2.48 -6.64 8.42
C ASN A 27 -1.90 -7.60 7.38
N ASN A 28 -2.42 -7.59 6.14
CA ASN A 28 -1.91 -8.39 5.03
C ASN A 28 -0.67 -7.76 4.37
N LEU A 29 -0.36 -6.48 4.61
CA LEU A 29 0.81 -5.83 4.02
C LEU A 29 2.11 -6.55 4.36
N LYS A 30 2.21 -7.12 5.57
CA LYS A 30 3.36 -7.94 5.99
C LYS A 30 3.56 -9.20 5.14
N LEU A 31 2.51 -9.73 4.50
CA LEU A 31 2.56 -10.90 3.63
C LEU A 31 3.12 -10.55 2.25
N LEU A 32 2.97 -9.28 1.84
CA LEU A 32 3.47 -8.74 0.58
C LEU A 32 4.88 -8.13 0.72
N THR A 33 5.34 -7.95 1.96
CA THR A 33 6.63 -7.33 2.27
C THR A 33 7.70 -8.40 2.47
N PRO A 34 8.91 -8.25 1.90
CA PRO A 34 10.04 -9.15 2.16
C PRO A 34 10.24 -9.40 3.67
N PRO A 35 10.32 -10.67 4.13
CA PRO A 35 10.39 -10.99 5.56
C PRO A 35 11.56 -10.34 6.30
N GLU A 36 12.67 -10.06 5.60
CA GLU A 36 13.88 -9.44 6.16
C GLU A 36 13.64 -8.00 6.63
N LEU A 37 12.60 -7.34 6.13
CA LEU A 37 12.20 -6.00 6.55
C LEU A 37 11.47 -5.99 7.90
N GLU A 38 11.15 -7.17 8.47
CA GLU A 38 10.52 -7.33 9.78
C GLU A 38 9.36 -6.35 10.03
N MET A 39 8.48 -6.19 9.03
CA MET A 39 7.36 -5.25 9.10
C MET A 39 6.38 -5.66 10.19
N LYS A 40 5.99 -4.69 11.02
CA LYS A 40 4.98 -4.87 12.08
C LYS A 40 4.01 -3.71 12.09
N VAL A 41 2.71 -3.99 11.94
CA VAL A 41 1.63 -3.04 12.19
C VAL A 41 1.70 -2.60 13.65
N GLN A 42 1.70 -1.29 13.90
CA GLN A 42 1.71 -0.71 15.25
C GLN A 42 0.31 -0.27 15.68
N TYR A 43 -0.42 0.44 14.82
CA TYR A 43 -1.78 0.92 15.07
C TYR A 43 -2.51 1.27 13.77
N GLY A 44 -3.81 1.54 13.87
CA GLY A 44 -4.61 2.07 12.76
C GLY A 44 -5.33 0.99 11.97
N THR A 45 -5.45 -0.23 12.49
CA THR A 45 -6.12 -1.36 11.83
C THR A 45 -7.33 -1.87 12.61
N GLU A 46 -7.81 -1.10 13.59
CA GLU A 46 -8.92 -1.48 14.47
C GLU A 46 -10.28 -1.40 13.76
N ARG A 47 -10.33 -0.76 12.59
CA ARG A 47 -11.51 -0.58 11.74
C ARG A 47 -11.16 -1.02 10.31
N GLY A 48 -12.18 -1.36 9.53
CA GLY A 48 -12.01 -1.51 8.07
C GLY A 48 -11.53 -0.21 7.44
N MET A 49 -11.00 -0.28 6.21
CA MET A 49 -10.35 0.86 5.57
C MET A 49 -11.28 2.06 5.33
N TYR A 50 -10.81 3.30 5.59
CA TYR A 50 -11.60 4.51 5.34
C TYR A 50 -10.73 5.74 5.01
N PRO A 51 -11.25 6.75 4.27
CA PRO A 51 -10.55 8.01 4.04
C PRO A 51 -10.27 8.76 5.35
N GLY A 52 -9.04 9.24 5.52
CA GLY A 52 -8.56 9.88 6.76
C GLY A 52 -7.89 8.93 7.75
N GLN A 53 -7.88 7.62 7.45
CA GLN A 53 -7.21 6.63 8.29
C GLN A 53 -5.68 6.78 8.22
N LEU A 54 -5.04 6.77 9.38
CA LEU A 54 -3.59 6.69 9.51
C LEU A 54 -3.20 5.29 10.00
N ILE A 55 -2.23 4.69 9.33
CA ILE A 55 -1.71 3.36 9.67
C ILE A 55 -0.21 3.49 9.85
N GLU A 56 0.30 3.03 10.99
CA GLU A 56 1.74 3.02 11.26
C GLU A 56 2.29 1.60 11.25
N TYR A 57 3.40 1.45 10.55
CA TYR A 57 4.20 0.24 10.50
C TYR A 57 5.59 0.53 11.04
N SER A 58 6.17 -0.42 11.76
CA SER A 58 7.60 -0.47 12.02
C SER A 58 8.28 -1.35 10.97
N VAL A 59 9.34 -0.86 10.35
CA VAL A 59 10.11 -1.58 9.31
C VAL A 59 11.61 -1.48 9.57
N LYS A 60 12.37 -2.46 9.07
CA LYS A 60 13.82 -2.58 9.22
C LYS A 60 14.49 -2.60 7.84
N PRO A 61 14.68 -1.44 7.19
CA PRO A 61 15.22 -1.39 5.83
C PRO A 61 16.72 -1.71 5.74
N LEU A 62 17.46 -1.62 6.86
CA LEU A 62 18.88 -1.96 6.94
C LEU A 62 19.17 -2.82 8.19
N PRO A 63 20.24 -3.63 8.19
CA PRO A 63 20.69 -4.30 9.39
C PRO A 63 20.89 -3.29 10.54
N LEU A 64 20.29 -3.57 11.70
CA LEU A 64 20.35 -2.75 12.92
C LEU A 64 19.61 -1.39 12.88
N TYR A 65 18.94 -1.03 11.78
CA TYR A 65 18.15 0.21 11.70
C TYR A 65 16.67 -0.08 11.56
N ARG A 66 15.87 0.35 12.53
CA ARG A 66 14.40 0.26 12.54
C ARG A 66 13.82 1.66 12.48
N THR A 67 12.81 1.85 11.63
CA THR A 67 12.13 3.13 11.43
C THR A 67 10.63 2.91 11.33
N ASN A 68 9.87 3.98 11.52
CA ASN A 68 8.42 3.97 11.31
C ASN A 68 8.10 4.41 9.88
N TRP A 69 7.05 3.81 9.34
CA TRP A 69 6.40 4.20 8.10
C TRP A 69 4.94 4.45 8.42
N VAL A 70 4.49 5.70 8.24
CA VAL A 70 3.11 6.11 8.43
C VAL A 70 2.46 6.38 7.09
N THR A 71 1.33 5.74 6.86
CA THR A 71 0.54 5.83 5.64
C THR A 71 -0.82 6.45 5.95
N HIS A 72 -1.29 7.33 5.08
CA HIS A 72 -2.59 7.98 5.12
C HIS A 72 -3.45 7.48 3.97
N ILE A 73 -4.61 6.91 4.27
CA ILE A 73 -5.60 6.52 3.27
C ILE A 73 -6.40 7.76 2.87
N THR A 74 -6.22 8.26 1.66
CA THR A 74 -6.82 9.53 1.23
C THR A 74 -8.15 9.34 0.50
N GLN A 75 -8.30 8.23 -0.22
CA GLN A 75 -9.50 7.94 -1.00
C GLN A 75 -9.83 6.45 -0.90
N VAL A 76 -11.12 6.13 -0.83
CA VAL A 76 -11.64 4.77 -0.87
C VAL A 76 -12.93 4.78 -1.67
N LYS A 77 -13.01 3.91 -2.67
CA LYS A 77 -14.23 3.55 -3.38
C LYS A 77 -14.36 2.03 -3.32
N GLU A 78 -15.32 1.58 -2.51
CA GLU A 78 -15.56 0.18 -2.21
C GLU A 78 -15.56 -0.69 -3.47
N ARG A 79 -14.72 -1.75 -3.46
CA ARG A 79 -14.55 -2.70 -4.58
C ARG A 79 -14.10 -2.09 -5.91
N GLU A 80 -13.52 -0.90 -5.88
CA GLU A 80 -13.02 -0.24 -7.09
C GLU A 80 -11.58 0.24 -6.92
N TYR A 81 -11.32 1.10 -5.93
CA TYR A 81 -9.97 1.59 -5.69
C TYR A 81 -9.78 2.19 -4.30
N PHE A 82 -8.54 2.28 -3.87
CA PHE A 82 -8.14 3.17 -2.77
C PHE A 82 -6.78 3.81 -3.06
N VAL A 83 -6.49 4.89 -2.34
CA VAL A 83 -5.25 5.65 -2.46
C VAL A 83 -4.62 5.78 -1.10
N ASP A 84 -3.33 5.46 -1.04
CA ASP A 84 -2.50 5.65 0.13
C ASP A 84 -1.32 6.56 -0.16
N GLU A 85 -1.05 7.43 0.80
CA GLU A 85 0.05 8.39 0.75
C GLU A 85 0.95 8.19 1.97
N GLN A 86 2.26 8.19 1.74
CA GLN A 86 3.19 8.20 2.86
C GLN A 86 3.23 9.58 3.52
N MET A 87 2.99 9.64 4.82
CA MET A 87 3.27 10.83 5.64
C MET A 87 4.72 10.84 6.14
N TYR A 88 5.19 9.69 6.64
CA TYR A 88 6.56 9.50 7.14
C TYR A 88 7.07 8.15 6.63
N GLY A 89 8.31 8.09 6.14
CA GLY A 89 8.88 6.85 5.63
C GLY A 89 10.08 7.08 4.73
N PRO A 90 10.52 6.05 4.00
CA PRO A 90 11.77 6.07 3.25
C PRO A 90 11.73 6.98 2.00
N TYR A 91 10.54 7.31 1.49
CA TYR A 91 10.40 8.14 0.29
C TYR A 91 10.24 9.63 0.63
N ALA A 92 10.67 10.52 -0.28
CA ALA A 92 10.32 11.94 -0.18
C ALA A 92 8.87 12.20 -0.60
N THR A 93 8.32 11.33 -1.45
CA THR A 93 6.92 11.31 -1.85
C THR A 93 6.56 9.88 -2.21
N TRP A 94 5.41 9.42 -1.76
CA TRP A 94 4.81 8.15 -2.14
C TRP A 94 3.31 8.37 -2.23
N HIS A 95 2.76 8.15 -3.41
CA HIS A 95 1.35 8.26 -3.69
C HIS A 95 0.96 7.05 -4.54
N HIS A 96 0.38 6.06 -3.88
CA HIS A 96 0.08 4.75 -4.45
C HIS A 96 -1.42 4.62 -4.60
N LYS A 97 -1.84 4.31 -5.82
CA LYS A 97 -3.22 4.02 -6.18
C LYS A 97 -3.35 2.54 -6.48
N HIS A 98 -4.31 1.91 -5.83
CA HIS A 98 -4.68 0.52 -6.05
C HIS A 98 -6.04 0.48 -6.72
N PHE A 99 -6.12 -0.04 -7.94
CA PHE A 99 -7.37 -0.26 -8.66
C PHE A 99 -7.66 -1.75 -8.76
N ILE A 100 -8.93 -2.11 -8.66
CA ILE A 100 -9.41 -3.45 -8.96
C ILE A 100 -10.63 -3.41 -9.87
N SER A 101 -10.75 -4.39 -10.75
CA SER A 101 -11.91 -4.56 -11.63
C SER A 101 -12.19 -6.04 -11.90
N GLU A 102 -13.45 -6.39 -12.14
CA GLU A 102 -13.82 -7.76 -12.51
C GLU A 102 -13.33 -8.09 -13.93
N ILE A 103 -12.81 -9.30 -14.11
CA ILE A 103 -12.46 -9.86 -15.42
C ILE A 103 -13.00 -11.29 -15.53
N PRO A 104 -13.17 -11.82 -16.75
CA PRO A 104 -13.46 -13.24 -16.91
C PRO A 104 -12.41 -14.10 -16.19
N GLY A 105 -12.85 -14.89 -15.22
CA GLY A 105 -11.99 -15.77 -14.43
C GLY A 105 -11.37 -15.16 -13.16
N GLY A 106 -11.71 -13.91 -12.79
CA GLY A 106 -11.28 -13.34 -11.51
C GLY A 106 -11.26 -11.81 -11.48
N THR A 107 -10.18 -11.25 -10.91
CA THR A 107 -10.02 -9.80 -10.69
C THR A 107 -8.73 -9.30 -11.33
N LEU A 108 -8.79 -8.18 -12.06
CA LEU A 108 -7.61 -7.43 -12.48
C LEU A 108 -7.26 -6.43 -11.37
N MET A 109 -6.04 -6.50 -10.86
CA MET A 109 -5.46 -5.52 -9.95
C MET A 109 -4.46 -4.65 -10.72
N GLU A 110 -4.52 -3.34 -10.52
CA GLU A 110 -3.59 -2.39 -11.10
C GLU A 110 -3.02 -1.48 -10.02
N ASP A 111 -1.69 -1.40 -9.96
CA ASP A 111 -0.98 -0.48 -9.09
C ASP A 111 -0.40 0.66 -9.90
N LEU A 112 -0.58 1.89 -9.42
CA LEU A 112 0.03 3.08 -9.99
C LEU A 112 0.66 3.93 -8.90
N ILE A 113 1.98 3.95 -8.88
CA ILE A 113 2.80 4.58 -7.85
C ILE A 113 3.46 5.81 -8.44
N HIS A 114 3.26 6.96 -7.80
CA HIS A 114 4.05 8.16 -8.02
C HIS A 114 4.98 8.34 -6.82
N TYR A 115 6.29 8.36 -7.07
CA TYR A 115 7.25 8.40 -5.98
C TYR A 115 8.45 9.30 -6.26
N ARG A 116 9.09 9.72 -5.16
CA ARG A 116 10.34 10.47 -5.16
C ARG A 116 11.28 9.87 -4.14
N LEU A 117 12.53 9.66 -4.56
CA LEU A 117 13.58 9.18 -3.68
C LEU A 117 14.03 10.26 -2.69
N PRO A 118 14.50 9.88 -1.50
CA PRO A 118 15.13 10.81 -0.57
C PRO A 118 16.48 11.31 -1.15
N LEU A 119 16.90 12.53 -0.76
CA LEU A 119 18.24 13.11 -1.03
C LEU A 119 18.61 13.52 -2.48
N GLY A 120 17.64 13.83 -3.34
CA GLY A 120 17.90 14.43 -4.65
C GLY A 120 17.59 13.49 -5.82
N SER A 121 17.33 14.09 -6.98
CA SER A 121 16.65 13.51 -8.15
C SER A 121 17.31 12.31 -8.79
#